data_AF-A0A9E1QTR9-F1
#
_entry.id   AF-A0A9E1QTR9-F1
#
_cell.length_a   1.000
_cell.length_b   1.000
_cell.length_c   1.000
_cell.angle_alpha   90.00
_cell.angle_beta   90.00
_cell.angle_gamma   90.00
#
_symmetry.space_group_name_H-M   'P 1'
#
loop_
_entity.id
_entity.type
_entity.pdbx_description
1 polymer ?
#
loop_
_entity_poly.entity_id
_entity_poly.type
_entity_poly.pdbx_seq_one_letter_code
_entity_poly.pdbx_strand_id
1 'polypeptide(L)'
;MDTIKKIVDDIINIGSLEKKTTVFLIGNTTKVEDTEFYLSPIRNYHQIVVAGVIVFGEEAAKKIAKMIDGLVDYVFVDSEKKILDKYSVSTTPGNIERAVREIVVHSALISYKANDLTVDAADSFIVEYF
;
A
#
# COMPACT_ATOMS: atom_id res chain seq x y z
N MET A 1 7.33 -10.63 8.76
CA MET A 1 8.09 -9.44 8.35
C MET A 1 9.18 -9.76 7.33
N ASP A 2 9.91 -10.88 7.46
CA ASP A 2 10.96 -11.25 6.48
C ASP A 2 10.46 -11.37 5.04
N THR A 3 9.22 -11.84 4.84
CA THR A 3 8.60 -11.92 3.52
C THR A 3 8.41 -10.55 2.87
N ILE A 4 8.13 -9.50 3.65
CA ILE A 4 8.01 -8.13 3.12
C ILE A 4 9.39 -7.63 2.72
N LYS A 5 10.41 -7.82 3.56
CA LYS A 5 11.79 -7.43 3.22
C LYS A 5 12.21 -8.05 1.90
N LYS A 6 11.98 -9.35 1.74
CA LYS A 6 12.28 -10.06 0.50
C LYS A 6 11.58 -9.42 -0.72
N ILE A 7 10.28 -9.14 -0.63
CA ILE A 7 9.56 -8.48 -1.73
C ILE A 7 10.11 -7.08 -2.02
N VAL A 8 10.44 -6.32 -0.97
CA VAL A 8 11.01 -4.97 -1.10
C VAL A 8 12.37 -5.04 -1.79
N ASP A 9 13.23 -5.96 -1.38
CA ASP A 9 14.52 -6.20 -2.03
C ASP A 9 14.33 -6.60 -3.50
N ASP A 10 13.36 -7.47 -3.79
CA ASP A 10 13.06 -7.91 -5.17
C ASP A 10 12.64 -6.72 -6.06
N ILE A 11 11.72 -5.85 -5.59
CA ILE A 11 11.31 -4.68 -6.38
C ILE A 11 12.43 -3.64 -6.52
N ILE A 12 13.28 -3.46 -5.51
CA ILE A 12 14.42 -2.53 -5.58
C ILE A 12 15.44 -3.04 -6.59
N ASN A 13 15.73 -4.33 -6.58
CA ASN A 13 16.65 -4.96 -7.53
C ASN A 13 16.13 -4.81 -8.97
N ILE A 14 14.85 -5.10 -9.22
CA ILE A 14 14.23 -4.92 -10.54
C ILE A 14 14.26 -3.43 -10.94
N GLY A 15 13.88 -2.53 -10.03
CA GLY A 15 13.85 -1.09 -10.29
C GLY A 15 15.22 -0.52 -10.64
N SER A 16 16.27 -0.95 -9.93
CA SER A 16 17.65 -0.55 -10.19
C SER A 16 18.17 -1.08 -11.54
N LEU A 17 17.98 -2.37 -11.82
CA LEU A 17 18.46 -3.01 -13.05
C LEU A 17 17.77 -2.47 -14.29
N GLU A 18 16.45 -2.26 -14.22
CA GLU A 18 15.62 -1.85 -15.35
C GLU A 18 15.41 -0.32 -15.41
N LYS A 19 15.99 0.43 -14.46
CA LYS A 19 15.86 1.89 -14.32
C LYS A 19 14.39 2.34 -14.20
N LYS A 20 13.62 1.67 -13.35
CA LYS A 20 12.19 1.91 -13.10
C LYS A 20 11.97 2.49 -11.72
N THR A 21 10.89 3.27 -11.59
CA THR A 21 10.42 3.75 -10.29
C THR A 21 9.88 2.60 -9.46
N THR A 22 10.26 2.54 -8.19
CA THR A 22 9.82 1.53 -7.23
C THR A 22 8.63 2.04 -6.43
N VAL A 23 7.58 1.22 -6.34
CA VAL A 23 6.34 1.59 -5.67
C VAL A 23 5.93 0.50 -4.69
N PHE A 24 5.54 0.90 -3.47
CA PHE A 24 4.99 -0.02 -2.48
C PHE A 24 3.60 0.44 -2.02
N LEU A 25 2.60 -0.42 -2.16
CA LEU A 25 1.21 -0.15 -1.80
C LEU A 25 0.91 -0.70 -0.39
N ILE A 26 0.31 0.11 0.48
CA ILE A 26 -0.25 -0.29 1.77
C ILE A 26 -1.76 -0.10 1.70
N GLY A 27 -2.48 -1.19 1.46
CA GLY A 27 -3.94 -1.22 1.43
C GLY A 27 -4.54 -1.84 2.69
N ASN A 28 -5.86 -1.75 2.81
CA ASN A 28 -6.62 -2.40 3.89
C ASN A 28 -7.93 -3.00 3.39
N THR A 29 -8.54 -3.81 4.26
CA THR A 29 -9.83 -4.43 3.99
C THR A 29 -10.61 -4.61 5.28
N THR A 30 -11.94 -4.66 5.15
CA THR A 30 -12.88 -4.90 6.26
C THR A 30 -12.88 -6.36 6.71
N LYS A 31 -12.44 -7.28 5.83
CA LYS A 31 -12.35 -8.71 6.13
C LYS A 31 -11.17 -8.94 7.08
N VAL A 32 -11.45 -9.37 8.31
CA VAL A 32 -10.40 -9.76 9.26
C VAL A 32 -10.05 -11.22 8.99
N GLU A 33 -8.77 -11.49 8.75
CA GLU A 33 -8.23 -12.85 8.69
C GLU A 33 -7.35 -13.11 9.93
N ASP A 34 -7.02 -14.38 10.20
CA ASP A 34 -6.15 -14.76 11.32
C ASP A 34 -4.66 -14.35 11.11
N THR A 35 -4.37 -13.68 10.00
CA THR A 35 -3.02 -13.17 9.67
C THR A 35 -2.95 -11.67 9.91
N GLU A 36 -1.75 -11.11 10.12
CA GLU A 36 -1.58 -9.66 10.29
C GLU A 36 -1.67 -8.89 8.96
N PHE A 37 -1.36 -9.57 7.85
CA PHE A 37 -1.37 -9.02 6.50
C PHE A 37 -1.23 -10.13 5.45
N TYR A 38 -1.51 -9.80 4.18
CA TYR A 38 -1.09 -10.58 3.02
C TYR A 38 -0.47 -9.70 1.92
N LEU A 39 0.35 -10.29 1.06
CA LEU A 39 1.10 -9.58 0.02
C LEU A 39 0.40 -9.63 -1.31
N SER A 40 0.49 -8.54 -2.07
CA SER A 40 0.16 -8.55 -3.50
C SER A 40 1.37 -9.04 -4.30
N PRO A 41 1.17 -9.73 -5.43
CA PRO A 41 2.28 -10.12 -6.31
C PRO A 41 3.02 -8.88 -6.83
N ILE A 42 4.30 -9.05 -7.14
CA ILE A 42 5.09 -8.04 -7.84
C ILE A 42 4.52 -7.87 -9.25
N ARG A 43 4.32 -6.62 -9.66
CA ARG A 43 3.94 -6.27 -11.04
C ARG A 43 5.02 -5.39 -11.63
N ASN A 44 5.61 -5.85 -12.73
CA ASN A 44 6.65 -5.13 -13.46
C ASN A 44 6.02 -4.48 -14.71
N TYR A 45 5.84 -3.17 -14.67
CA TYR A 45 5.31 -2.36 -15.77
C TYR A 45 6.45 -1.64 -16.50
N HIS A 46 6.13 -0.92 -17.57
CA HIS A 46 7.16 -0.24 -18.37
C HIS A 46 7.96 0.81 -17.58
N GLN A 47 7.30 1.61 -16.74
CA GLN A 47 7.94 2.72 -16.01
C GLN A 47 8.12 2.45 -14.52
N ILE A 48 7.35 1.49 -13.98
CA ILE A 48 7.29 1.23 -12.54
C ILE A 48 7.38 -0.26 -12.26
N VAL A 49 7.94 -0.62 -11.11
CA VAL A 49 7.78 -1.93 -10.48
C VAL A 49 7.05 -1.72 -9.16
N VAL A 50 5.97 -2.48 -8.96
CA VAL A 50 5.10 -2.29 -7.80
C VAL A 50 4.85 -3.61 -7.08
N ALA A 51 4.90 -3.55 -5.76
CA ALA A 51 4.37 -4.58 -4.89
C ALA A 51 3.54 -3.91 -3.78
N GLY A 52 2.98 -4.70 -2.89
CA GLY A 52 2.13 -4.17 -1.85
C GLY A 52 1.71 -5.19 -0.83
N VAL A 53 1.02 -4.66 0.18
CA VAL A 53 0.52 -5.39 1.32
C VAL A 53 -0.89 -4.92 1.62
N ILE A 54 -1.75 -5.86 1.99
CA ILE A 54 -3.04 -5.57 2.59
C ILE A 54 -2.92 -5.89 4.07
N VAL A 55 -3.11 -4.89 4.92
CA VAL A 55 -3.00 -5.01 6.37
C VAL A 55 -4.38 -5.00 7.03
N PHE A 56 -4.47 -5.66 8.17
CA PHE A 56 -5.72 -5.74 8.95
C PHE A 56 -5.71 -4.90 10.24
N GLY A 57 -4.60 -4.20 10.52
CA GLY A 57 -4.42 -3.39 11.73
C GLY A 57 -3.45 -2.22 11.53
N GLU A 58 -3.61 -1.16 12.32
CA GLU A 58 -2.75 0.03 12.25
C GLU A 58 -1.29 -0.28 12.62
N GLU A 59 -1.07 -1.12 13.62
CA GLU A 59 0.28 -1.45 14.10
C GLU A 59 1.09 -2.21 13.04
N ALA A 60 0.45 -3.09 12.26
CA ALA A 60 1.09 -3.72 11.12
C ALA A 60 1.48 -2.66 10.07
N ALA A 61 0.58 -1.74 9.75
CA ALA A 61 0.85 -0.66 8.80
C ALA A 61 2.05 0.19 9.22
N LYS A 62 2.12 0.62 10.49
CA LYS A 62 3.24 1.42 11.02
C LYS A 62 4.56 0.68 10.92
N LYS A 63 4.59 -0.59 11.35
CA LYS A 63 5.80 -1.43 11.30
C LYS A 63 6.31 -1.56 9.86
N ILE A 64 5.40 -1.77 8.91
CA ILE A 64 5.75 -1.94 7.50
C ILE A 64 6.21 -0.61 6.91
N ALA A 65 5.46 0.47 7.13
CA ALA A 65 5.81 1.82 6.68
C ALA A 65 7.23 2.21 7.12
N LYS A 66 7.56 1.99 8.40
CA LYS A 66 8.89 2.28 8.94
C LYS A 66 10.00 1.46 8.28
N MET A 67 9.68 0.24 7.86
CA MET A 67 10.66 -0.67 7.26
C MET A 67 10.93 -0.33 5.79
N ILE A 68 9.96 0.22 5.08
CA ILE A 68 10.08 0.52 3.64
C ILE A 68 10.44 1.97 3.34
N ASP A 69 10.24 2.88 4.32
CA ASP A 69 10.53 4.29 4.14
C ASP A 69 11.99 4.55 3.77
N GLY A 70 12.20 5.29 2.68
CA GLY A 70 13.52 5.58 2.11
C GLY A 70 14.14 4.44 1.31
N LEU A 71 13.54 3.24 1.27
CA LEU A 71 14.00 2.13 0.44
C LEU A 71 13.34 2.12 -0.94
N VAL A 72 12.08 2.59 -1.02
CA VAL A 72 11.31 2.71 -2.26
C VAL A 72 11.08 4.17 -2.61
N ASP A 73 10.89 4.47 -3.88
CA ASP A 73 10.65 5.85 -4.33
C ASP A 73 9.29 6.36 -3.84
N TYR A 74 8.25 5.53 -3.95
CA TYR A 74 6.89 5.88 -3.55
C TYR A 74 6.26 4.85 -2.62
N VAL A 75 5.59 5.36 -1.58
CA VAL A 75 4.67 4.62 -0.74
C VAL A 75 3.26 5.12 -1.03
N PHE A 76 2.37 4.21 -1.40
CA PHE A 76 0.95 4.51 -1.59
C PHE A 76 0.15 3.95 -0.42
N VAL A 77 -0.77 4.72 0.14
CA VAL A 77 -1.60 4.28 1.28
C VAL A 77 -3.09 4.45 0.99
N ASP A 78 -3.87 3.41 1.28
CA ASP A 78 -5.34 3.48 1.19
C ASP A 78 -5.88 4.43 2.28
N SER A 79 -6.65 5.41 1.84
CA SER A 79 -7.27 6.45 2.69
C SER A 79 -8.61 6.01 3.26
N GLU A 80 -9.16 4.88 2.82
CA GLU A 80 -10.45 4.40 3.29
C GLU A 80 -10.36 3.78 4.70
N LYS A 81 -11.18 4.27 5.63
CA LYS A 81 -11.22 3.78 7.02
C LYS A 81 -12.02 2.48 7.09
N LYS A 82 -11.33 1.34 7.00
CA LYS A 82 -11.93 0.00 7.01
C LYS A 82 -11.63 -0.84 8.26
N ILE A 83 -10.76 -0.35 9.14
CA ILE A 83 -10.36 -1.08 10.35
C ILE A 83 -11.41 -0.87 11.45
N LEU A 84 -11.95 -1.99 11.97
CA LEU A 84 -12.85 -2.03 13.13
C LEU A 84 -12.16 -1.47 14.38
N ASP A 85 -12.91 -0.73 15.21
CA ASP A 85 -12.42 -0.02 16.41
C ASP A 85 -11.55 -0.87 17.35
N LYS A 86 -11.81 -2.18 17.46
CA LYS A 86 -11.02 -3.11 18.29
C LYS A 86 -9.55 -3.28 17.88
N TYR A 87 -9.18 -2.86 16.67
CA TYR A 87 -7.81 -2.89 16.14
C TYR A 87 -7.25 -1.49 15.85
N SER A 88 -7.94 -0.43 16.30
CA SER A 88 -7.37 0.92 16.33
C SER A 88 -6.64 1.15 17.64
N VAL A 89 -5.58 1.96 17.57
CA VAL A 89 -4.82 2.42 18.74
C VAL A 89 -5.63 3.49 19.53
N SER A 90 -6.76 3.93 18.99
CA SER A 90 -7.73 4.84 19.59
C SER A 90 -9.12 4.23 19.53
N THR A 91 -10.05 4.62 20.39
CA THR A 91 -11.45 4.13 20.41
C THR A 91 -12.30 4.62 19.21
N THR A 92 -11.71 4.70 18.02
CA THR A 92 -12.28 5.21 16.76
C THR A 92 -11.84 4.35 15.59
N PRO A 93 -12.56 4.33 14.45
CA PRO A 93 -12.21 3.48 13.32
C PRO A 93 -10.79 3.76 12.83
N GLY A 94 -10.02 2.70 12.64
CA GLY A 94 -8.58 2.85 12.47
C GLY A 94 -8.21 3.62 11.21
N ASN A 95 -7.33 4.61 11.35
CA ASN A 95 -6.87 5.45 10.25
C ASN A 95 -5.42 5.09 9.89
N ILE A 96 -5.28 4.16 8.94
CA ILE A 96 -3.99 3.72 8.43
C ILE A 96 -3.26 4.85 7.71
N GLU A 97 -3.98 5.67 6.95
CA GLU A 97 -3.38 6.78 6.21
C GLU A 97 -2.67 7.74 7.17
N ARG A 98 -3.29 8.10 8.30
CA ARG A 98 -2.62 8.88 9.35
C ARG A 98 -1.42 8.13 9.92
N ALA A 99 -1.59 6.87 10.29
CA ALA A 99 -0.55 6.08 10.92
C ALA A 99 0.70 5.90 10.03
N VAL A 100 0.51 5.77 8.71
CA VAL A 100 1.60 5.69 7.73
C VAL A 100 2.19 7.08 7.47
N ARG A 101 1.36 8.12 7.38
CA ARG A 101 1.80 9.52 7.17
C ARG A 101 2.71 10.04 8.26
N GLU A 102 2.47 9.66 9.51
CA GLU A 102 3.33 10.03 10.64
C GLU A 102 4.71 9.34 10.61
N ILE A 103 4.87 8.28 9.81
CA ILE A 103 6.07 7.44 9.78
C ILE A 103 6.91 7.66 8.52
N VAL A 104 6.29 7.83 7.35
CA VAL A 104 6.98 7.97 6.06
C VAL A 104 7.49 9.39 5.89
N VAL A 105 8.82 9.55 5.86
CA VAL A 105 9.50 10.85 5.74
C VAL A 105 10.42 10.91 4.52
N HIS A 106 10.98 9.78 4.11
CA HIS A 106 12.02 9.72 3.08
C HIS A 106 11.47 9.31 1.70
N SER A 107 10.49 8.41 1.65
CA SER A 107 9.77 8.07 0.43
C SER A 107 8.66 9.09 0.13
N ALA A 108 8.31 9.26 -1.14
CA ALA A 108 7.14 10.05 -1.51
C ALA A 108 5.85 9.32 -1.11
N LEU A 109 5.03 9.95 -0.27
CA LEU A 109 3.78 9.37 0.21
C LEU A 109 2.58 9.87 -0.60
N ILE A 110 1.80 8.93 -1.16
CA ILE A 110 0.58 9.22 -1.91
C ILE A 110 -0.60 8.50 -1.27
N SER A 111 -1.64 9.24 -0.88
CA SER A 111 -2.91 8.65 -0.45
C SER A 111 -3.79 8.36 -1.66
N TYR A 112 -4.43 7.20 -1.70
CA TYR A 112 -5.40 6.84 -2.74
C TYR A 112 -6.67 6.26 -2.13
N LYS A 113 -7.75 6.17 -2.93
CA LYS A 113 -8.99 5.51 -2.52
C LYS A 113 -9.42 4.54 -3.63
N ALA A 114 -9.28 3.25 -3.37
CA ALA A 114 -9.32 2.22 -4.41
C ALA A 114 -10.67 2.12 -5.13
N ASN A 115 -11.77 2.32 -4.40
CA ASN A 115 -13.13 2.31 -4.96
C ASN A 115 -13.38 3.52 -5.86
N ASP A 116 -12.92 4.71 -5.49
CA ASP A 116 -13.07 5.90 -6.33
C ASP A 116 -12.34 5.71 -7.67
N LEU A 117 -11.10 5.21 -7.63
CA LEU A 117 -10.35 4.84 -8.85
C LEU A 117 -11.06 3.76 -9.69
N THR A 118 -11.77 2.84 -9.03
CA THR A 118 -12.50 1.78 -9.73
C THR A 118 -13.74 2.33 -10.44
N VAL A 119 -14.45 3.29 -9.82
CA VAL A 119 -15.59 3.98 -10.44
C VAL A 119 -15.12 4.78 -11.66
N ASP A 120 -14.07 5.58 -11.50
CA ASP A 120 -13.51 6.38 -12.61
C ASP A 120 -13.03 5.50 -13.77
N ALA A 121 -12.42 4.35 -13.46
CA ALA A 121 -11.98 3.39 -14.47
C ALA A 121 -13.17 2.74 -15.20
N ALA A 122 -14.24 2.41 -14.48
CA ALA A 122 -15.46 1.85 -15.08
C ALA A 122 -16.15 2.89 -16.00
N ASP A 123 -16.26 4.14 -15.56
CA ASP A 123 -16.82 5.22 -16.36
C ASP A 123 -15.98 5.48 -17.63
N SER A 124 -14.65 5.52 -17.49
CA SER A 124 -13.73 5.68 -18.62
C SER A 124 -13.87 4.56 -19.64
N PHE A 125 -14.03 3.31 -19.16
CA PHE A 125 -14.27 2.17 -20.02
C PHE A 125 -15.60 2.31 -20.79
N ILE A 126 -16.68 2.72 -20.13
CA ILE A 126 -17.99 2.89 -20.80
C ILE A 126 -17.92 3.97 -21.88
N VAL A 127 -17.24 5.10 -21.61
CA VAL A 127 -17.05 6.20 -22.58
C VAL A 127 -16.21 5.77 -23.79
N GLU A 128 -15.31 4.80 -23.65
CA GLU A 128 -14.57 4.28 -24.81
C GLU A 128 -15.48 3.55 -25.82
N TYR A 129 -16.61 3.00 -25.35
CA TYR A 129 -17.55 2.23 -26.18
C TYR A 129 -18.75 3.01 -26.73
N PHE A 130 -19.08 4.19 -26.18
CA PHE A 130 -20.26 5.00 -26.57
C PHE A 130 -19.88 6.45 -26.85
#